data_AF-A0A1L8MEM5-F1
#
_entry.id   AF-A0A1L8MEM5-F1
#
_cell.length_a   1.000
_cell.length_b   1.000
_cell.length_c   1.000
_cell.angle_alpha   90.00
_cell.angle_beta   90.00
_cell.angle_gamma   90.00
#
_symmetry.space_group_name_H-M   'P 1'
#
loop_
_entity.id
_entity.type
_entity.pdbx_description
1 polymer ?
#
loop_
_entity_poly.entity_id
_entity_poly.type
_entity_poly.pdbx_seq_one_letter_code
_entity_poly.pdbx_strand_id
1 'polypeptide(L)' 'MTKPTIASVRISSLEVLSGPGDAFDTISCVEKGEVLRVLEKHGNWVKVSFSKVGWVESRHLNEVSEKTPFD' A
#
# COMPACT_ATOMS: atom_id res chain seq x y z
N MET A 1 -21.27 4.11 3.69
CA MET A 1 -19.93 4.28 4.28
C MET A 1 -18.99 3.29 3.60
N THR A 2 -17.94 3.75 2.92
CA THR A 2 -16.94 2.85 2.33
C THR A 2 -16.02 2.33 3.43
N LYS A 3 -15.89 1.01 3.54
CA LYS A 3 -14.96 0.39 4.51
C LYS A 3 -13.52 0.79 4.16
N PRO A 4 -12.69 1.20 5.13
CA PRO A 4 -11.29 1.45 4.85
C PRO A 4 -10.63 0.14 4.43
N THR A 5 -9.93 0.16 3.30
CA THR A 5 -9.10 -0.97 2.88
C THR A 5 -7.69 -0.73 3.42
N ILE A 6 -7.14 -1.74 4.10
CA ILE A 6 -5.77 -1.70 4.61
C ILE A 6 -4.95 -2.82 3.94
N ALA A 7 -3.64 -2.64 3.91
CA ALA A 7 -2.71 -3.63 3.39
C ALA A 7 -1.49 -3.69 4.29
N SER A 8 -0.89 -4.88 4.44
CA SER A 8 0.36 -5.04 5.17
C SER A 8 1.53 -5.31 4.23
N VAL A 9 2.70 -4.76 4.56
CA VAL A 9 3.91 -4.95 3.77
C VAL A 9 4.46 -6.37 3.95
N ARG A 10 4.70 -7.07 2.83
CA ARG A 10 5.16 -8.47 2.83
C ARG A 10 6.68 -8.63 2.89
N ILE A 11 7.43 -7.66 2.35
CA ILE A 11 8.89 -7.69 2.20
C ILE A 11 9.59 -6.81 3.24
N SER A 12 10.88 -7.06 3.49
CA SER A 12 11.65 -6.36 4.53
C SER A 12 11.69 -4.84 4.33
N SER A 13 11.88 -4.38 3.10
CA SER A 13 11.90 -2.96 2.77
C SER A 13 11.19 -2.77 1.43
N LEU A 14 10.10 -2.01 1.45
CA LEU A 14 9.32 -1.66 0.28
C LEU A 14 9.47 -0.17 0.02
N GLU A 15 9.91 0.17 -1.17
CA GLU A 15 10.04 1.55 -1.63
C GLU A 15 8.68 2.15 -1.91
N VAL A 16 8.48 3.37 -1.41
CA VAL A 16 7.32 4.21 -1.67
C VAL A 16 7.74 5.25 -2.68
N LEU A 17 7.13 5.23 -3.85
CA LEU A 17 7.39 6.15 -4.95
C LEU A 17 6.44 7.36 -4.93
N SER A 18 6.88 8.46 -5.54
CA SER A 18 6.05 9.65 -5.74
C SER A 18 4.91 9.45 -6.75
N GLY A 19 5.01 8.45 -7.64
CA GLY A 19 4.01 8.12 -8.65
C GLY A 19 3.98 6.62 -9.00
N PRO A 20 2.98 6.17 -9.78
CA PRO A 20 2.81 4.77 -10.14
C PRO A 20 3.72 4.39 -11.32
N GLY A 21 4.98 4.05 -11.04
CA GLY A 21 5.90 3.53 -12.06
C GLY A 21 7.38 3.70 -11.68
N ASP A 22 8.25 2.94 -12.34
CA ASP A 22 9.70 2.93 -12.10
C ASP A 22 10.42 4.24 -12.49
N ALA A 23 9.73 5.13 -13.20
CA ALA A 23 10.26 6.45 -13.59
C ALA A 23 10.09 7.51 -12.49
N PHE A 24 9.42 7.19 -11.38
CA PHE A 24 9.18 8.11 -10.27
C PHE A 24 10.18 7.88 -9.13
N ASP A 25 10.61 8.95 -8.48
CA ASP A 25 11.56 8.87 -7.38
C ASP A 25 10.98 8.19 -6.13
N THR A 26 11.82 7.44 -5.42
CA THR A 26 11.57 6.92 -4.09
C THR A 26 11.53 8.07 -3.07
N ILE A 27 10.40 8.22 -2.38
CA ILE A 27 10.15 9.27 -1.37
C ILE A 27 10.23 8.77 0.07
N SER A 28 10.13 7.45 0.26
CA SER A 28 10.21 6.79 1.57
C SER A 28 10.43 5.29 1.38
N CYS A 29 10.80 4.60 2.46
CA CYS A 29 10.72 3.15 2.56
C CYS A 29 9.81 2.78 3.74
N VAL A 30 9.09 1.68 3.60
CA VAL A 30 8.26 1.07 4.65
C VAL A 30 8.71 -0.37 4.91
N GLU A 31 8.59 -0.83 6.14
CA GLU A 31 9.14 -2.12 6.58
C GLU A 31 8.09 -3.23 6.61
N LYS A 32 8.55 -4.48 6.62
CA LYS A 32 7.68 -5.66 6.70
C LYS A 32 6.73 -5.58 7.89
N GLY A 33 5.46 -5.89 7.65
CA GLY A 33 4.43 -5.91 8.68
C GLY A 33 3.79 -4.55 8.93
N GLU A 34 4.33 -3.47 8.37
CA GLU A 34 3.72 -2.15 8.46
C GLU A 34 2.36 -2.15 7.76
N VAL A 35 1.39 -1.48 8.38
CA VAL A 35 0.01 -1.42 7.89
C VAL A 35 -0.21 -0.08 7.19
N LEU A 36 -0.60 -0.17 5.92
CA LEU A 36 -0.81 0.94 5.03
C LEU A 36 -2.31 1.08 4.72
N ARG A 37 -2.82 2.31 4.72
CA ARG A 37 -4.18 2.58 4.29
C ARG A 37 -4.22 2.69 2.77
N VAL A 38 -4.99 1.85 2.11
CA VAL A 38 -5.17 1.88 0.65
C VAL A 38 -6.13 3.01 0.29
N LEU A 39 -5.68 3.91 -0.58
CA LEU A 39 -6.46 5.03 -1.10
C LEU A 39 -6.99 4.74 -2.51
N GLU A 40 -6.15 4.18 -3.37
CA GLU A 40 -6.46 3.95 -4.79
C GLU A 40 -5.59 2.81 -5.35
N LYS A 41 -6.07 2.15 -6.40
CA LYS A 41 -5.29 1.16 -7.17
C LYS A 41 -5.21 1.61 -8.62
N HIS A 42 -4.01 1.56 -9.20
CA HIS A 42 -3.76 1.92 -10.59
C HIS A 42 -2.81 0.89 -11.22
N GLY A 43 -3.38 -0.09 -11.94
CA GLY A 43 -2.63 -1.22 -12.49
C GLY A 43 -1.94 -2.02 -11.38
N ASN A 44 -0.61 -2.13 -11.47
CA ASN A 44 0.22 -2.84 -10.47
C ASN A 44 0.60 -1.97 -9.27
N TRP A 45 0.12 -0.73 -9.20
CA TRP A 45 0.46 0.22 -8.16
C TRP A 45 -0.72 0.48 -7.23
N VAL A 46 -0.41 0.68 -5.95
CA VAL A 46 -1.39 1.01 -4.91
C VAL A 46 -0.97 2.30 -4.26
N LYS A 47 -1.88 3.28 -4.27
CA LYS A 47 -1.72 4.52 -3.55
C LYS A 47 -2.04 4.27 -2.09
N VAL A 48 -1.09 4.57 -1.21
CA VAL A 48 -1.17 4.27 0.20
C VAL A 48 -0.93 5.51 1.07
N SER A 49 -1.50 5.50 2.27
CA SER A 49 -1.26 6.49 3.32
C SER A 49 -0.82 5.80 4.61
N PHE A 50 0.26 6.30 5.20
CA PHE A 50 0.82 5.81 6.46
C PHE A 50 1.25 7.01 7.33
N SER A 51 2.34 7.68 6.95
CA SER A 51 2.78 8.99 7.47
C SER A 51 2.82 10.03 6.35
N LYS A 52 3.02 9.58 5.11
CA LYS A 52 2.91 10.34 3.87
C LYS A 52 1.99 9.59 2.91
N VAL A 53 1.66 10.24 1.79
CA VAL A 53 0.95 9.60 0.68
C VAL A 53 1.94 9.27 -0.43
N GLY A 54 1.87 8.06 -0.95
CA GLY A 54 2.73 7.62 -2.06
C GLY A 54 2.23 6.35 -2.71
N TRP A 55 3.03 5.79 -3.60
CA TRP A 55 2.70 4.61 -4.39
C TRP A 55 3.63 3.44 -4.08
N VAL A 56 3.07 2.25 -3.96
CA VAL A 56 3.82 1.01 -3.77
C VAL A 56 3.34 -0.07 -4.74
N GLU A 57 4.21 -1.01 -5.08
CA GLU A 57 3.82 -2.16 -5.92
C GLU A 57 2.88 -3.11 -5.17
N SER A 58 1.75 -3.44 -5.79
CA SER A 58 0.70 -4.30 -5.20
C SER A 58 1.21 -5.70 -4.84
N ARG A 59 2.16 -6.25 -5.61
CA ARG A 59 2.74 -7.58 -5.38
C ARG A 59 3.48 -7.72 -4.05
N HIS A 60 3.90 -6.60 -3.46
CA HIS A 60 4.60 -6.55 -2.17
C HIS A 60 3.66 -6.33 -0.99
N LEU A 61 2.36 -6.24 -1.24
CA LEU A 61 1.34 -6.06 -0.22
C LEU A 61 0.53 -7.34 0.00
N ASN A 62 0.20 -7.62 1.24
CA ASN A 62 -0.92 -8.50 1.58
C ASN A 62 -2.14 -7.62 1.76
N GLU A 63 -3.10 -7.70 0.85
CA GLU A 63 -4.36 -6.99 1.00
C GLU A 63 -5.14 -7.56 2.18
N VAL A 64 -5.35 -6.74 3.20
CA VAL A 64 -6.25 -7.04 4.30
C VAL A 64 -7.50 -6.23 4.04
N SER A 65 -8.34 -6.73 3.14
CA SER A 65 -9.74 -6.32 3.16
C SER A 65 -10.31 -6.83 4.48
N GLU A 66 -10.88 -5.95 5.30
CA GLU A 66 -11.76 -6.38 6.38
C GLU A 66 -12.96 -7.09 5.73
N LYS A 67 -12.79 -8.37 5.40
CA LYS A 67 -13.88 -9.32 5.36
C LYS A 67 -14.42 -9.30 6.78
N THR A 68 -15.57 -8.67 6.96
CA THR A 68 -16.33 -8.71 8.21
C THR A 68 -16.34 -10.17 8.67
N PRO A 69 -15.72 -10.54 9.81
CA PRO A 69 -16.10 -11.78 10.45
C PRO A 69 -17.57 -11.60 10.84
N PHE A 70 -18.39 -12.62 10.57
CA PHE A 70 -19.86 -12.64 10.61
C PHE A 70 -20.55 -12.19 9.30
N ASP A 71 -20.52 -13.09 8.30
CA ASP A 71 -21.70 -13.41 7.48
C ASP A 71 -22.27 -14.72 8.02
#